data_AF-A0A7K0TIT7-F1
#
_entry.id   AF-A0A7K0TIT7-F1
#
_cell.length_a   1.000
_cell.length_b   1.000
_cell.length_c   1.000
_cell.angle_alpha   90.00
_cell.angle_beta   90.00
_cell.angle_gamma   90.00
#
_symmetry.space_group_name_H-M   'P 1'
#
loop_
_entity.id
_entity.type
_entity.pdbx_description
1 polymer ?
#
loop_
_entity_poly.entity_id
_entity_poly.type
_entity_poly.pdbx_seq_one_letter_code
_entity_poly.pdbx_strand_id
1 'polypeptide(L)'
;KKCFEAGVGGEVTSEIGGTLSPVFFTPVEVTGEVITLCDGIYQSKYPSKMFNSGPTAVLKVNDIYIVVTSKPAFMLDYQLYLRVGLDVTAAKAVQVKSAGSYRAYYSPLAFKCIDFASPGSSDSRLPKLPFTKPRRPLWPFDLDIVDPWY
;
A
#
# COMPACT_ATOMS: atom_id res chain seq x y z
N LYS A 1 -13.00 10.39 6.27
CA LYS A 1 -14.24 11.08 6.72
C LYS A 1 -14.46 10.79 8.19
N LYS A 2 -14.87 9.58 8.59
CA LYS A 2 -14.98 9.15 10.00
C LYS A 2 -13.83 9.60 10.92
N CYS A 3 -12.57 9.37 10.54
CA CYS A 3 -11.43 9.83 11.36
C CYS A 3 -11.34 11.35 11.54
N PHE A 4 -11.73 12.13 10.52
CA PHE A 4 -11.77 13.59 10.62
C PHE A 4 -12.95 14.09 11.45
N GLU A 5 -14.08 13.38 11.40
CA GLU A 5 -15.25 13.68 12.23
C GLU A 5 -14.98 13.37 13.72
N ALA A 6 -14.27 12.28 14.01
CA ALA A 6 -13.88 11.90 15.37
C ALA A 6 -12.77 12.79 15.96
N GLY A 7 -11.89 13.32 15.11
CA GLY A 7 -10.74 14.11 15.54
C GLY A 7 -9.61 13.26 16.14
N VAL A 8 -8.45 13.89 16.39
CA VAL A 8 -7.33 13.22 17.08
C VAL A 8 -7.74 12.88 18.52
N GLY A 9 -7.42 11.67 18.98
CA GLY A 9 -7.88 11.08 20.24
C GLY A 9 -9.26 10.41 20.15
N GLY A 10 -9.98 10.58 19.04
CA GLY A 10 -11.27 9.95 18.83
C GLY A 10 -11.16 8.48 18.43
N GLU A 11 -12.07 7.65 18.92
CA GLU A 11 -12.18 6.25 18.52
C GLU A 11 -13.07 6.09 17.28
N VAL A 12 -12.67 5.24 16.34
CA VAL A 12 -13.41 4.94 15.12
C VAL A 12 -13.49 3.44 14.89
N THR A 13 -14.71 2.94 14.69
CA THR A 13 -14.97 1.61 14.11
C THR A 13 -15.32 1.73 12.64
N SER A 14 -14.57 1.05 11.77
CA SER A 14 -14.83 1.03 10.34
C SER A 14 -14.20 -0.15 9.63
N GLU A 15 -14.84 -0.60 8.56
CA GLU A 15 -14.20 -1.44 7.56
C GLU A 15 -13.17 -0.64 6.76
N ILE A 16 -11.99 -1.22 6.54
CA ILE A 16 -10.88 -0.63 5.78
C ILE A 16 -10.32 -1.61 4.74
N GLY A 17 -9.77 -1.07 3.65
CA GLY A 17 -9.15 -1.86 2.58
C GLY A 17 -10.16 -2.64 1.71
N GLY A 18 -9.66 -3.33 0.70
CA GLY A 18 -10.44 -4.24 -0.15
C GLY A 18 -11.45 -3.62 -1.14
N THR A 19 -11.93 -2.40 -0.89
CA THR A 19 -13.05 -1.79 -1.65
C THR A 19 -12.81 -1.60 -3.15
N LEU A 20 -11.57 -1.38 -3.59
CA LEU A 20 -11.21 -1.20 -5.01
C LEU A 20 -10.81 -2.50 -5.71
N SER A 21 -10.69 -3.62 -4.99
CA SER A 21 -10.28 -4.90 -5.56
C SER A 21 -11.04 -6.05 -4.88
N PRO A 22 -12.39 -6.01 -4.93
CA PRO A 22 -13.25 -6.97 -4.22
C PRO A 22 -13.10 -8.41 -4.74
N VAL A 23 -12.58 -8.58 -5.95
CA VAL A 23 -12.24 -9.90 -6.51
C VAL A 23 -11.13 -10.59 -5.72
N PHE A 24 -10.25 -9.83 -5.06
CA PHE A 24 -9.09 -10.35 -4.34
C PHE A 24 -9.19 -10.23 -2.83
N PHE A 25 -9.97 -9.27 -2.32
CA PHE A 25 -9.96 -8.91 -0.91
C PHE A 25 -11.32 -8.47 -0.41
N THR A 26 -11.64 -8.83 0.82
CA THR A 26 -12.76 -8.26 1.58
C THR A 26 -12.25 -7.16 2.50
N PRO A 27 -13.04 -6.10 2.75
CA PRO A 27 -12.72 -5.13 3.79
C PRO A 27 -12.53 -5.81 5.16
N VAL A 28 -11.71 -5.21 6.01
CA VAL A 28 -11.46 -5.68 7.39
C VAL A 28 -12.01 -4.65 8.36
N GLU A 29 -12.89 -5.08 9.26
CA GLU A 29 -13.36 -4.24 10.35
C GLU A 29 -12.25 -4.00 11.37
N VAL A 30 -12.04 -2.75 11.73
CA VAL A 30 -11.10 -2.34 12.76
C VAL A 30 -11.73 -1.31 13.69
N THR A 31 -11.34 -1.35 14.96
CA THR A 31 -11.62 -0.30 15.95
C THR A 31 -10.28 0.25 16.44
N GLY A 32 -10.11 1.57 16.39
CA GLY A 32 -8.88 2.19 16.84
C GLY A 32 -8.98 3.68 17.08
N GLU A 33 -7.92 4.23 17.66
CA GLU A 33 -7.79 5.65 18.00
C GLU A 33 -7.16 6.42 16.84
N VAL A 34 -7.72 7.58 16.50
CA VAL A 34 -7.13 8.49 15.53
C VAL A 34 -5.99 9.25 16.19
N ILE A 35 -4.75 9.02 15.77
CA ILE A 35 -3.58 9.68 16.40
C ILE A 35 -3.01 10.82 15.56
N THR A 36 -3.37 10.89 14.27
CA THR A 36 -2.87 11.92 13.36
C THR A 36 -3.88 12.18 12.25
N LEU A 37 -4.04 13.45 11.89
CA LEU A 37 -4.80 13.92 10.72
C LEU A 37 -3.95 14.91 9.94
N CYS A 38 -3.87 14.77 8.61
CA CYS A 38 -3.18 15.73 7.75
C CYS A 38 -3.78 15.79 6.33
N ASP A 39 -3.28 16.73 5.52
CA ASP A 39 -3.66 16.93 4.12
C ASP A 39 -3.10 15.90 3.14
N GLY A 40 -2.21 15.02 3.60
CA GLY A 40 -1.54 14.00 2.79
C GLY A 40 -0.56 14.54 1.76
N ILE A 41 -0.11 15.79 1.91
CA ILE A 41 0.89 16.40 1.03
C ILE A 41 2.29 16.09 1.58
N TYR A 42 3.16 15.47 0.77
CA TYR A 42 4.54 15.12 1.14
C TYR A 42 5.49 15.22 -0.06
N GLN A 43 6.76 15.53 0.22
CA GLN A 43 7.84 15.50 -0.75
C GLN A 43 8.46 14.10 -0.76
N SER A 44 8.38 13.38 -1.88
CA SER A 44 9.07 12.10 -2.03
C SER A 44 10.58 12.32 -2.27
N LYS A 45 11.39 11.33 -1.89
CA LYS A 45 12.81 11.25 -2.26
C LYS A 45 12.99 10.83 -3.72
N TYR A 46 12.14 9.93 -4.23
CA TYR A 46 12.16 9.53 -5.63
C TYR A 46 10.80 9.07 -6.16
N PRO A 47 10.31 9.66 -7.27
CA PRO A 47 10.87 10.85 -7.91
C PRO A 47 10.79 12.05 -6.94
N SER A 48 11.81 12.90 -6.95
CA SER A 48 11.87 14.06 -6.05
C SER A 48 10.83 15.10 -6.46
N LYS A 49 9.61 14.94 -5.97
CA LYS A 49 8.48 15.86 -6.20
C LYS A 49 7.44 15.73 -5.09
N MET A 50 6.53 16.70 -5.09
CA MET A 50 5.36 16.69 -4.22
C MET A 50 4.35 15.65 -4.70
N PHE A 51 3.84 14.87 -3.76
CA PHE A 51 2.70 13.98 -3.92
C PHE A 51 1.58 14.39 -2.97
N ASN A 52 0.36 13.97 -3.29
CA ASN A 52 -0.83 14.29 -2.52
C ASN A 52 -1.70 13.03 -2.39
N SER A 53 -1.68 12.40 -1.22
CA SER A 53 -2.53 11.26 -0.86
C SER A 53 -3.93 11.67 -0.36
N GLY A 54 -4.24 12.96 -0.41
CA GLY A 54 -5.46 13.58 0.09
C GLY A 54 -5.58 13.52 1.61
N PRO A 55 -6.72 13.95 2.19
CA PRO A 55 -7.00 13.78 3.61
C PRO A 55 -6.55 12.41 4.12
N THR A 56 -5.59 12.44 5.03
CA THR A 56 -4.88 11.26 5.53
C THR A 56 -5.02 11.21 7.04
N ALA A 57 -5.26 10.02 7.57
CA ALA A 57 -5.36 9.75 8.99
C ALA A 57 -4.43 8.60 9.39
N VAL A 58 -3.97 8.59 10.63
CA VAL A 58 -3.36 7.41 11.24
C VAL A 58 -4.32 6.87 12.29
N LEU A 59 -4.73 5.62 12.11
CA LEU A 59 -5.51 4.86 13.08
C LEU A 59 -4.58 3.92 13.84
N LYS A 60 -4.55 4.04 15.16
CA LYS A 60 -3.83 3.12 16.04
C LYS A 60 -4.80 2.03 16.52
N VAL A 61 -4.52 0.79 16.12
CA VAL A 61 -5.28 -0.40 16.50
C VAL A 61 -4.34 -1.31 17.29
N ASN A 62 -4.48 -1.34 18.62
CA ASN A 62 -3.48 -1.95 19.51
C ASN A 62 -2.07 -1.40 19.22
N ASP A 63 -1.13 -2.27 18.84
CA ASP A 63 0.26 -1.91 18.48
C ASP A 63 0.45 -1.65 16.97
N ILE A 64 -0.62 -1.64 16.17
CA ILE A 64 -0.58 -1.46 14.71
C ILE A 64 -1.00 -0.03 14.36
N TYR A 65 -0.19 0.62 13.52
CA TYR A 65 -0.43 1.96 13.01
C TYR A 65 -0.82 1.90 11.54
N ILE A 66 -2.07 2.27 11.23
CA ILE A 66 -2.65 2.15 9.90
C ILE A 66 -2.78 3.55 9.29
N VAL A 67 -2.01 3.82 8.23
CA VAL A 67 -2.12 5.06 7.45
C VAL A 67 -3.26 4.93 6.45
N VAL A 68 -4.35 5.65 6.67
CA VAL A 68 -5.54 5.67 5.83
C VAL A 68 -5.51 6.92 4.96
N THR A 69 -5.44 6.75 3.63
CA THR A 69 -5.39 7.85 2.67
C THR A 69 -6.66 7.91 1.82
N SER A 70 -7.10 9.11 1.45
CA SER A 70 -8.28 9.27 0.58
C SER A 70 -7.98 9.12 -0.91
N LYS A 71 -6.70 9.22 -1.31
CA LYS A 71 -6.21 9.02 -2.68
C LYS A 71 -5.10 7.96 -2.67
N PRO A 72 -4.76 7.34 -3.82
CA PRO A 72 -3.61 6.46 -3.92
C PRO A 72 -2.33 7.11 -3.41
N ALA A 73 -1.61 6.42 -2.54
CA ALA A 73 -0.32 6.85 -2.02
C ALA A 73 0.83 6.25 -2.84
N PHE A 74 1.87 7.04 -3.06
CA PHE A 74 3.10 6.61 -3.70
C PHE A 74 4.13 6.24 -2.62
N MET A 75 4.31 4.93 -2.38
CA MET A 75 5.06 4.39 -1.24
C MET A 75 6.40 3.77 -1.66
N LEU A 76 7.18 4.50 -2.48
CA LEU A 76 8.52 4.05 -2.88
C LEU A 76 9.56 4.30 -1.78
N ASP A 77 9.37 5.37 -1.00
CA ASP A 77 10.19 5.73 0.15
C ASP A 77 9.31 5.87 1.41
N TYR A 78 9.89 6.32 2.52
CA TYR A 78 9.24 6.45 3.82
C TYR A 78 8.71 7.87 4.13
N GLN A 79 8.68 8.79 3.15
CA GLN A 79 8.29 10.19 3.38
C GLN A 79 6.83 10.34 3.78
N LEU A 80 5.92 9.50 3.28
CA LEU A 80 4.53 9.54 3.76
C LEU A 80 4.44 9.13 5.23
N TYR A 81 5.19 8.10 5.66
CA TYR A 81 5.24 7.71 7.08
C TYR A 81 5.74 8.86 7.96
N LEU A 82 6.85 9.51 7.56
CA LEU A 82 7.35 10.68 8.29
C LEU A 82 6.35 11.84 8.30
N ARG A 83 5.65 12.09 7.18
CA ARG A 83 4.63 13.14 7.08
C ARG A 83 3.51 12.96 8.09
N VAL A 84 3.18 11.72 8.44
CA VAL A 84 2.16 11.40 9.44
C VAL A 84 2.75 11.11 10.83
N GLY A 85 4.01 11.49 11.06
CA GLY A 85 4.67 11.37 12.37
C GLY A 85 5.12 9.96 12.74
N LEU A 86 5.17 9.04 11.78
CA LEU A 86 5.63 7.66 12.00
C LEU A 86 7.10 7.51 11.60
N ASP A 87 7.95 7.20 12.58
CA ASP A 87 9.33 6.79 12.35
C ASP A 87 9.38 5.30 12.01
N VAL A 88 9.75 4.99 10.77
CA VAL A 88 9.86 3.61 10.27
C VAL A 88 10.94 2.80 10.98
N THR A 89 11.93 3.44 11.62
CA THR A 89 13.01 2.77 12.35
C THR A 89 12.59 2.34 13.76
N ALA A 90 11.52 2.92 14.29
CA ALA A 90 10.93 2.53 15.57
C ALA A 90 9.95 1.34 15.46
N ALA A 91 9.56 0.97 14.24
CA ALA A 91 8.62 -0.12 14.00
C ALA A 91 9.33 -1.48 13.95
N LYS A 92 8.68 -2.52 14.51
CA LYS A 92 9.16 -3.92 14.35
C LYS A 92 9.04 -4.42 12.91
N ALA A 93 8.07 -3.92 12.17
CA ALA A 93 7.85 -4.22 10.76
C ALA A 93 7.12 -3.05 10.08
N VAL A 94 7.44 -2.81 8.81
CA VAL A 94 6.79 -1.79 7.98
C VAL A 94 6.31 -2.43 6.68
N GLN A 95 5.05 -2.20 6.34
CA GLN A 95 4.48 -2.64 5.07
C GLN A 95 4.83 -1.62 3.99
N VAL A 96 5.28 -2.10 2.83
CA VAL A 96 5.58 -1.22 1.68
C VAL A 96 4.89 -1.76 0.43
N LYS A 97 4.08 -0.92 -0.21
CA LYS A 97 3.37 -1.28 -1.45
C LYS A 97 4.21 -0.92 -2.68
N SER A 98 5.22 -1.76 -2.96
CA SER A 98 6.12 -1.60 -4.11
C SER A 98 6.72 -2.95 -4.51
N ALA A 99 6.83 -3.21 -5.82
CA ALA A 99 7.32 -4.50 -6.34
C ALA A 99 8.84 -4.69 -6.22
N GLY A 100 9.62 -3.64 -5.97
CA GLY A 100 11.06 -3.80 -5.78
C GLY A 100 11.85 -2.53 -5.50
N SER A 101 11.50 -1.43 -6.15
CA SER A 101 12.27 -0.17 -6.05
C SER A 101 12.31 0.43 -4.64
N TYR A 102 11.42 0.00 -3.74
CA TYR A 102 11.46 0.43 -2.34
C TYR A 102 12.75 0.06 -1.61
N ARG A 103 13.41 -1.04 -2.02
CA ARG A 103 14.65 -1.51 -1.38
C ARG A 103 15.73 -0.44 -1.31
N ALA A 104 15.81 0.44 -2.31
CA ALA A 104 16.77 1.55 -2.30
C ALA A 104 16.64 2.46 -1.06
N TYR A 105 15.44 2.57 -0.48
CA TYR A 105 15.17 3.43 0.67
C TYR A 105 15.02 2.67 1.98
N TYR A 106 14.52 1.43 1.93
CA TYR A 106 14.23 0.65 3.13
C TYR A 106 15.36 -0.31 3.50
N SER A 107 16.13 -0.86 2.54
CA SER A 107 17.24 -1.77 2.86
C SER A 107 18.32 -1.16 3.75
N PRO A 108 18.67 0.14 3.65
CA PRO A 108 19.63 0.75 4.59
C PRO A 108 19.10 0.90 6.02
N LEU A 109 17.78 0.82 6.23
CA LEU A 109 17.11 1.02 7.52
C LEU A 109 16.65 -0.31 8.16
N ALA A 110 16.30 -1.29 7.33
CA ALA A 110 15.72 -2.55 7.76
C ALA A 110 16.79 -3.64 7.89
N PHE A 111 16.65 -4.50 8.90
CA PHE A 111 17.44 -5.72 9.00
C PHE A 111 17.25 -6.64 7.78
N LYS A 112 16.02 -6.72 7.26
CA LYS A 112 15.68 -7.54 6.10
C LYS A 112 14.45 -7.00 5.37
N CYS A 113 14.52 -6.95 4.04
CA CYS A 113 13.35 -6.75 3.18
C CYS A 113 12.79 -8.12 2.77
N ILE A 114 11.51 -8.36 3.05
CA ILE A 114 10.81 -9.60 2.73
C ILE A 114 9.70 -9.28 1.72
N ASP A 115 9.82 -9.83 0.52
CA ASP A 115 8.73 -9.75 -0.45
C ASP A 115 7.69 -10.82 -0.18
N PHE A 116 6.43 -10.42 -0.15
CA PHE A 116 5.31 -11.32 0.09
C PHE A 116 4.52 -11.52 -1.19
N ALA A 117 4.26 -12.79 -1.56
CA ALA A 117 3.47 -13.15 -2.73
C ALA A 117 1.96 -13.01 -2.46
N SER A 118 1.51 -11.82 -2.04
CA SER A 118 0.08 -11.53 -1.81
C SER A 118 -0.71 -11.60 -3.12
N PRO A 119 -1.94 -12.13 -3.10
CA PRO A 119 -2.84 -12.00 -4.25
C PRO A 119 -3.14 -10.51 -4.51
N GLY A 120 -3.69 -10.18 -5.69
CA GLY A 120 -4.15 -8.82 -5.97
C GLY A 120 -3.97 -8.40 -7.43
N SER A 121 -4.44 -7.20 -7.75
CA SER A 121 -4.42 -6.64 -9.12
C SER A 121 -3.03 -6.42 -9.71
N SER A 122 -1.96 -6.62 -8.93
CA SER A 122 -0.56 -6.53 -9.36
C SER A 122 0.21 -7.84 -9.14
N ASP A 123 -0.49 -8.97 -9.05
CA ASP A 123 0.13 -10.29 -8.96
C ASP A 123 0.96 -10.57 -10.22
N SER A 124 2.22 -10.99 -10.05
CA SER A 124 3.12 -11.32 -11.15
C SER A 124 2.77 -12.62 -11.85
N ARG A 125 1.90 -13.45 -11.24
CA ARG A 125 1.40 -14.69 -11.85
C ARG A 125 0.21 -14.36 -12.75
N LEU A 126 0.51 -13.85 -13.94
CA LEU A 126 -0.50 -13.34 -14.89
C LEU A 126 -1.71 -14.28 -15.11
N PRO A 127 -1.58 -15.62 -15.18
CA PRO A 127 -2.73 -16.51 -15.34
C PRO A 127 -3.72 -16.51 -14.16
N LYS A 128 -3.32 -15.99 -12.99
CA LYS A 128 -4.21 -15.82 -11.83
C LYS A 128 -5.05 -14.54 -11.88
N LEU A 129 -4.72 -13.62 -12.79
CA LEU A 129 -5.48 -12.39 -12.98
C LEU A 129 -6.69 -12.65 -13.90
N PRO A 130 -7.85 -12.00 -13.67
CA PRO A 130 -9.09 -12.28 -14.39
C PRO A 130 -9.13 -11.61 -15.78
N PHE A 131 -8.11 -11.84 -16.61
CA PHE A 131 -8.09 -11.32 -17.98
C PHE A 131 -9.12 -12.06 -18.85
N THR A 132 -10.04 -11.32 -19.47
CA THR A 132 -11.09 -11.89 -20.33
C THR A 132 -10.79 -11.77 -21.81
N LYS A 133 -9.87 -10.89 -22.21
CA LYS A 133 -9.53 -10.61 -23.62
C LYS A 133 -8.03 -10.42 -23.85
N PRO A 134 -7.15 -11.34 -23.42
CA PRO A 134 -5.73 -11.25 -23.77
C PRO A 134 -5.57 -11.42 -25.29
N ARG A 135 -4.74 -10.59 -25.92
CA ARG A 135 -4.32 -10.81 -27.31
C ARG A 135 -3.47 -12.06 -27.36
N ARG A 136 -3.83 -13.04 -28.19
CA ARG A 136 -3.11 -14.32 -28.34
C ARG A 136 -2.37 -14.41 -29.67
N PRO A 137 -1.30 -15.23 -29.79
CA PRO A 137 -0.71 -16.06 -28.73
C PRO A 137 0.01 -15.20 -27.66
N LEU A 138 -0.07 -15.61 -26.40
CA LEU A 138 0.52 -14.89 -25.26
C LEU A 138 1.05 -15.85 -24.19
N TRP A 139 2.37 -15.96 -24.08
CA TRP A 139 3.00 -16.57 -22.91
C TRP A 139 2.72 -15.69 -21.69
N PRO A 140 2.33 -16.20 -20.50
CA PRO A 140 2.20 -17.61 -20.08
C PRO A 140 0.80 -18.21 -20.22
N PHE A 141 -0.13 -17.56 -20.92
CA PHE A 141 -1.49 -18.09 -21.09
C PHE A 141 -1.57 -19.22 -22.11
N ASP A 142 -0.66 -19.20 -23.09
CA ASP A 142 -0.49 -20.21 -24.13
C ASP A 142 0.91 -20.84 -23.97
N LEU A 143 0.98 -22.08 -23.47
CA LEU A 143 2.23 -22.76 -23.10
C LEU A 143 2.92 -23.47 -24.28
N ASP A 144 2.22 -23.59 -25.40
CA ASP A 144 2.64 -24.22 -26.65
C ASP A 144 3.40 -23.26 -27.58
N ILE A 145 3.67 -22.02 -27.14
CA ILE A 145 4.49 -21.05 -27.87
C ILE A 145 5.96 -21.52 -27.85
N VAL A 146 6.49 -21.80 -29.04
CA VAL A 146 7.84 -22.38 -29.22
C VAL A 146 8.95 -21.32 -29.19
N ASP A 147 8.67 -20.06 -29.56
CA ASP A 147 9.62 -18.93 -29.49
C ASP A 147 8.95 -17.69 -28.85
N PRO A 148 9.03 -17.52 -27.51
CA PRO A 148 8.35 -16.42 -26.83
C PRO A 148 8.99 -15.04 -27.01
N TRP A 149 10.12 -14.93 -27.73
CA TRP A 149 10.94 -13.71 -27.77
C TRP A 149 11.33 -13.18 -29.17
N TYR A 150 10.83 -13.78 -30.26
CA TYR A 150 11.03 -13.29 -31.65
C TYR A 150 9.79 -13.47 -32.51
#